data_AF-A0A2S7Q2E7-F1
#
_entry.id   AF-A0A2S7Q2E7-F1
#
_cell.length_a   1.000
_cell.length_b   1.000
_cell.length_c   1.000
_cell.angle_alpha   90.00
_cell.angle_beta   90.00
_cell.angle_gamma   90.00
#
_symmetry.space_group_name_H-M   'P 1'
#
loop_
_entity.id
_entity.type
_entity.pdbx_description
1 polymer ?
#
loop_
_entity_poly.entity_id
_entity_poly.type
_entity_poly.pdbx_seq_one_letter_code
_entity_poly.pdbx_strand_id
1 'polypeptide(L)'
;MPPRIPILSRLSATSSNASTYAERKLHKDPYVLAQSRRRKESNLERRAELKKERESMLGDPVRGVTTPFVESFDTAGASTVNFDATTTQAPGEAVEIKGADDVLLNHFLTPSELQSAIEHSRSLTEPVESVNEDGIVDPVQKEHERKRFEDHHARASAALARITPRAGPDTGSSEVQIAILTAKIRVLANQLEMKRGQKDKVNKRNLRLLVHRRQKLLKYLRKKERGGERWQNLIATLGLTEGTWQGEISL
;
A
#
# COMPACT_ATOMS: atom_id res chain seq x y z
N MET A 1 -43.10 -15.81 -88.55
CA MET A 1 -42.17 -15.25 -87.54
C MET A 1 -40.76 -15.24 -88.11
N PRO A 2 -40.06 -14.11 -88.01
CA PRO A 2 -38.74 -14.11 -87.36
C PRO A 2 -38.71 -13.18 -86.12
N PRO A 3 -37.84 -13.47 -85.13
CA PRO A 3 -37.92 -12.86 -83.81
C PRO A 3 -37.40 -11.42 -83.77
N ARG A 4 -38.14 -10.53 -83.10
CA ARG A 4 -37.63 -9.19 -82.72
C ARG A 4 -36.57 -9.36 -81.63
N ILE A 5 -35.33 -8.99 -81.96
CA ILE A 5 -34.22 -8.88 -81.00
C ILE A 5 -34.52 -7.69 -80.07
N PRO A 6 -34.50 -7.85 -78.73
CA PRO A 6 -34.59 -6.72 -77.83
C PRO A 6 -33.26 -5.95 -77.89
N ILE A 7 -33.31 -4.70 -78.31
CA ILE A 7 -32.19 -3.78 -78.19
C ILE A 7 -32.01 -3.56 -76.68
N LEU A 8 -30.99 -4.20 -76.10
CA LEU A 8 -30.54 -3.90 -74.75
C LEU A 8 -30.07 -2.45 -74.74
N SER A 9 -30.97 -1.54 -74.34
CA SER A 9 -30.60 -0.19 -73.96
C SER A 9 -29.55 -0.30 -72.86
N ARG A 10 -28.31 0.06 -73.17
CA ARG A 10 -27.23 0.10 -72.20
C ARG A 10 -27.69 1.02 -71.06
N LEU A 11 -27.89 0.44 -69.88
CA LEU A 11 -27.92 1.20 -68.64
C LEU A 11 -26.55 1.87 -68.52
N SER A 12 -26.47 3.11 -69.02
CA SER A 12 -25.40 4.03 -68.69
C SER A 12 -25.55 4.35 -67.21
N ALA A 13 -24.94 3.53 -66.35
CA ALA A 13 -24.66 3.91 -64.99
C ALA A 13 -23.66 5.06 -65.02
N THR A 14 -24.16 6.29 -65.13
CA THR A 14 -23.38 7.46 -64.73
C THR A 14 -23.24 7.35 -63.22
N SER A 15 -22.07 6.92 -62.75
CA SER A 15 -21.70 7.12 -61.35
C SER A 15 -21.64 8.63 -61.12
N SER A 16 -22.73 9.21 -60.64
CA SER A 16 -22.76 10.60 -60.22
C SER A 16 -21.73 10.75 -59.09
N ASN A 17 -20.78 11.67 -59.29
CA ASN A 17 -19.74 12.01 -58.32
C ASN A 17 -20.37 12.54 -57.04
N ALA A 18 -20.74 11.64 -56.12
CA ALA A 18 -21.16 12.00 -54.78
C ALA A 18 -19.91 12.35 -53.98
N SER A 19 -19.39 13.57 -54.16
CA SER A 19 -18.31 14.06 -53.29
C SER A 19 -18.79 14.01 -51.85
N THR A 20 -17.98 13.38 -51.00
CA THR A 20 -18.32 13.26 -49.58
C THR A 20 -18.40 14.65 -48.96
N TYR A 21 -19.19 14.81 -47.91
CA TYR A 21 -19.27 16.09 -47.18
C TYR A 21 -17.88 16.59 -46.72
N ALA A 22 -16.94 15.67 -46.48
CA ALA A 22 -15.54 15.99 -46.18
C ALA A 22 -14.79 16.61 -47.38
N GLU A 23 -14.98 16.09 -48.59
CA GLU A 23 -14.40 16.63 -49.83
C GLU A 23 -14.94 18.02 -50.19
N ARG A 24 -16.25 18.27 -50.00
CA ARG A 24 -16.81 19.63 -50.21
C ARG A 24 -16.28 20.65 -49.20
N LYS A 25 -15.94 20.20 -47.99
CA LYS A 25 -15.35 21.03 -46.93
C LYS A 25 -13.86 21.32 -47.17
N LEU A 26 -13.17 20.46 -47.91
CA LEU A 26 -11.79 20.67 -48.38
C LEU A 26 -11.69 21.81 -49.40
N HIS A 27 -12.76 22.08 -50.15
CA HIS A 27 -12.82 23.14 -51.17
C HIS A 27 -13.07 24.56 -50.61
N LYS A 28 -13.10 24.72 -49.28
CA LYS A 28 -13.13 26.03 -48.61
C LYS A 28 -11.80 26.76 -48.78
N ASP A 29 -11.84 28.09 -48.64
CA ASP A 29 -10.66 28.95 -48.64
C ASP A 29 -9.53 28.33 -47.79
N PRO A 30 -8.35 28.03 -48.39
CA PRO A 30 -7.24 27.38 -47.71
C PRO A 30 -6.79 28.14 -46.45
N TYR A 31 -6.94 29.47 -46.42
CA TYR A 31 -6.56 30.29 -45.27
C TYR A 31 -7.45 30.06 -44.06
N VAL A 32 -8.77 30.02 -44.24
CA VAL A 32 -9.74 29.77 -43.16
C VAL A 32 -9.58 28.36 -42.61
N LEU A 33 -9.29 27.38 -43.47
CA LEU A 33 -8.97 26.02 -43.05
C LEU A 33 -7.69 25.97 -42.21
N ALA A 34 -6.63 26.68 -42.62
CA ALA A 34 -5.39 26.77 -41.87
C ALA A 34 -5.58 27.41 -40.48
N GLN A 35 -6.35 28.51 -40.39
CA GLN A 35 -6.66 29.17 -39.12
C GLN A 35 -7.48 28.27 -38.18
N SER A 36 -8.47 27.54 -38.71
CA SER A 36 -9.23 26.57 -37.92
C SER A 36 -8.37 25.40 -37.45
N ARG A 37 -7.40 24.95 -38.26
CA ARG A 37 -6.44 23.90 -37.89
C ARG A 37 -5.54 24.39 -36.76
N ARG A 38 -4.96 25.59 -36.86
CA ARG A 38 -4.13 26.20 -35.80
C ARG A 38 -4.86 26.28 -34.46
N ARG A 39 -6.12 26.75 -34.45
CA ARG A 39 -6.94 26.78 -33.21
C ARG A 39 -7.23 25.39 -32.65
N LYS A 40 -7.39 24.39 -33.52
CA LYS A 40 -7.61 23.01 -33.09
C LYS A 40 -6.31 22.41 -32.54
N GLU A 41 -5.20 22.62 -33.23
CA GLU A 41 -3.85 22.20 -32.83
C GLU A 41 -3.49 22.78 -31.46
N SER A 42 -3.65 24.09 -31.24
CA SER A 42 -3.36 24.71 -29.94
C SER A 42 -4.23 24.13 -28.80
N ASN A 43 -5.51 23.84 -29.06
CA ASN A 43 -6.38 23.19 -28.09
C ASN A 43 -5.99 21.73 -27.84
N LEU A 44 -5.55 21.01 -28.88
CA LEU A 44 -5.08 19.63 -28.76
C LEU A 44 -3.77 19.57 -27.98
N GLU A 45 -2.85 20.48 -28.25
CA GLU A 45 -1.58 20.64 -27.51
C GLU A 45 -1.85 20.88 -26.03
N ARG A 46 -2.68 21.87 -25.69
CA ARG A 46 -3.08 22.14 -24.30
C ARG A 46 -3.75 20.94 -23.63
N ARG A 47 -4.63 20.23 -24.35
CA ARG A 47 -5.25 19.00 -23.82
C ARG A 47 -4.23 17.89 -23.60
N ALA A 48 -3.23 17.79 -24.46
CA ALA A 48 -2.16 16.81 -24.33
C ALA A 48 -1.25 17.12 -23.13
N GLU A 49 -0.93 18.39 -22.89
CA GLU A 49 -0.19 18.84 -21.69
C GLU A 49 -0.96 18.49 -20.40
N LEU A 50 -2.22 18.93 -20.30
CA LEU A 50 -3.07 18.61 -19.14
C LEU A 50 -3.27 17.10 -18.96
N LYS A 51 -3.24 16.32 -20.05
CA LYS A 51 -3.32 14.86 -19.97
C LYS A 51 -2.03 14.27 -19.40
N LYS A 52 -0.86 14.73 -19.85
CA LYS A 52 0.44 14.32 -19.29
C LYS A 52 0.56 14.66 -17.80
N GLU A 53 0.13 15.86 -17.41
CA GLU A 53 0.09 16.27 -16.00
C GLU A 53 -0.78 15.32 -15.17
N ARG A 54 -2.02 15.04 -15.63
CA ARG A 54 -2.91 14.09 -14.94
C ARG A 54 -2.36 12.67 -14.89
N GLU A 55 -1.76 12.18 -15.97
CA GLU A 55 -1.14 10.86 -16.01
C GLU A 55 0.02 10.76 -15.00
N SER A 56 0.81 11.82 -14.86
CA SER A 56 1.88 11.87 -13.86
C SER A 56 1.34 11.85 -12.43
N MET A 57 0.21 12.53 -12.17
CA MET A 57 -0.45 12.55 -10.86
C MET A 57 -1.19 11.25 -10.54
N LEU A 58 -1.64 10.50 -11.56
CA LEU A 58 -2.39 9.26 -11.38
C LEU A 58 -1.55 8.18 -10.67
N GLY A 59 -0.23 8.21 -10.85
CA GLY A 59 0.73 7.30 -10.20
C GLY A 59 0.62 5.85 -10.68
N ASP A 60 1.37 4.95 -10.01
CA ASP A 60 1.29 3.51 -10.29
C ASP A 60 0.00 2.91 -9.68
N PRO A 61 -0.84 2.21 -10.45
CA PRO A 61 -2.05 1.57 -9.92
C PRO A 61 -1.79 0.49 -8.84
N VAL A 62 -0.59 -0.10 -8.81
CA VAL A 62 -0.21 -1.11 -7.80
C VAL A 62 0.41 -0.46 -6.57
N ARG A 63 1.46 0.36 -6.76
CA ARG A 63 2.26 0.91 -5.67
C ARG A 63 1.79 2.28 -5.18
N GLY A 64 1.08 3.06 -5.99
CA GLY A 64 0.76 4.45 -5.69
C GLY A 64 2.03 5.31 -5.65
N VAL A 65 2.06 6.28 -4.73
CA VAL A 65 3.25 7.05 -4.38
C VAL A 65 3.83 6.45 -3.11
N THR A 66 5.13 6.13 -3.11
CA THR A 66 5.76 5.52 -1.92
C THR A 66 5.94 6.57 -0.83
N THR A 67 5.49 6.26 0.39
CA THR A 67 5.62 7.11 1.59
C THR A 67 6.57 6.48 2.61
N PRO A 68 7.14 7.25 3.55
CA PRO A 68 7.98 6.70 4.61
C PRO A 68 7.28 5.62 5.44
N PHE A 69 5.98 5.76 5.68
CA PHE A 69 5.18 4.74 6.36
C PHE A 69 5.16 3.42 5.58
N VAL A 70 4.97 3.46 4.25
CA VAL A 70 4.96 2.25 3.42
C VAL A 70 6.35 1.63 3.29
N GLU A 71 7.42 2.42 3.33
CA GLU A 71 8.80 1.91 3.36
C GLU A 71 9.11 1.18 4.67
N SER A 72 8.56 1.65 5.80
CA SER A 72 8.76 1.01 7.10
C SER A 72 8.29 -0.45 7.17
N PHE A 73 7.38 -0.87 6.28
CA PHE A 73 6.93 -2.26 6.18
C PHE A 73 8.07 -3.24 5.88
N ASP A 74 9.09 -2.81 5.13
CA ASP A 74 10.19 -3.69 4.73
C ASP A 74 11.11 -4.03 5.92
N THR A 75 11.16 -3.15 6.94
CA THR A 75 11.92 -3.40 8.19
C THR A 75 11.04 -3.77 9.37
N ALA A 76 9.75 -4.04 9.15
CA ALA A 76 8.77 -4.28 10.23
C ALA A 76 8.76 -3.18 11.32
N GLY A 77 9.13 -1.95 10.95
CA GLY A 77 9.30 -0.85 11.91
C GLY A 77 10.52 -0.96 12.83
N ALA A 78 11.37 -1.98 12.66
CA ALA A 78 12.58 -2.21 13.47
C ALA A 78 13.78 -1.36 13.03
N SER A 79 13.72 -0.67 11.88
CA SER A 79 14.69 0.36 11.55
C SER A 79 14.40 1.60 12.39
N THR A 80 14.98 1.63 13.58
CA THR A 80 15.46 2.89 14.14
C THR A 80 16.61 3.36 13.25
N VAL A 81 16.31 3.85 12.04
CA VAL A 81 17.13 4.96 11.55
C VAL A 81 16.83 6.05 12.55
N ASN A 82 17.69 6.17 13.57
CA ASN A 82 17.81 7.40 14.32
C ASN A 82 17.97 8.45 13.23
N PHE A 83 16.96 9.28 13.03
CA PHE A 83 17.17 10.55 12.36
C PHE A 83 18.18 11.27 13.24
N ASP A 84 19.47 11.13 12.93
CA ASP A 84 20.52 11.93 13.54
C ASP A 84 20.07 13.38 13.39
N ALA A 85 19.99 14.07 14.53
CA ALA A 85 19.43 15.40 14.72
C ALA A 85 20.26 16.52 14.05
N THR A 86 20.74 16.29 12.83
CA THR A 86 21.51 17.24 12.03
C THR A 86 20.96 17.39 10.61
N THR A 87 19.69 17.05 10.37
CA THR A 87 18.96 17.57 9.22
C THR A 87 18.01 18.65 9.71
N THR A 88 18.39 19.91 9.51
CA THR A 88 17.50 21.07 9.68
C THR A 88 16.31 20.91 8.73
N GLN A 89 15.22 20.32 9.21
CA GLN A 89 13.95 20.28 8.50
C GLN A 89 13.08 21.46 8.95
N ALA A 90 12.27 21.95 8.00
CA ALA A 90 11.45 23.14 8.10
C ALA A 90 10.47 23.10 9.28
N PRO A 91 10.11 24.26 9.87
CA PRO A 91 9.21 24.32 11.01
C PRO A 91 7.78 23.96 10.58
N GLY A 92 7.31 22.76 10.92
CA GLY A 92 5.91 22.38 10.71
C GLY A 92 5.58 20.89 10.69
N GLU A 93 6.56 19.99 10.61
CA GLU A 93 6.29 18.55 10.58
C GLU A 93 6.54 17.93 11.96
N ALA A 94 5.45 17.72 12.71
CA ALA A 94 5.49 17.07 14.01
C ALA A 94 5.88 15.60 13.82
N VAL A 95 7.14 15.26 14.09
CA VAL A 95 7.57 13.87 14.22
C VAL A 95 7.05 13.36 15.56
N GLU A 96 6.02 12.52 15.52
CA GLU A 96 5.50 11.83 16.69
C GLU A 96 6.60 10.99 17.35
N ILE A 97 6.95 11.35 18.60
CA ILE A 97 7.87 10.57 19.43
C ILE A 97 7.10 9.31 19.86
N LYS A 98 7.30 8.21 19.14
CA LYS A 98 6.75 6.90 19.49
C LYS A 98 7.21 6.53 20.90
N GLY A 99 6.26 6.20 21.77
CA GLY A 99 6.57 5.73 23.12
C GLY A 99 7.32 4.40 23.08
N ALA A 100 8.01 4.04 24.16
CA ALA A 100 8.72 2.74 24.25
C ALA A 100 7.80 1.54 23.97
N ASP A 101 6.49 1.68 24.21
CA ASP A 101 5.46 0.65 24.03
C ASP A 101 4.90 0.55 22.60
N ASP A 102 5.21 1.50 21.72
CA ASP A 102 4.77 1.48 20.32
C ASP A 102 5.64 0.54 19.45
N VAL A 103 6.78 0.09 19.97
CA VAL A 103 7.65 -0.88 19.30
C VAL A 103 7.15 -2.28 19.59
N LEU A 104 6.43 -2.87 18.63
CA LEU A 104 6.01 -4.26 18.73
C LEU A 104 7.23 -5.19 18.62
N LEU A 105 7.43 -6.02 19.63
CA LEU A 105 8.31 -7.18 19.55
C LEU A 105 7.65 -8.26 18.70
N ASN A 106 8.43 -9.28 18.35
CA ASN A 106 7.86 -10.50 17.77
C ASN A 106 6.75 -11.02 18.69
N HIS A 107 5.75 -11.68 18.10
CA HIS A 107 4.62 -12.26 18.82
C HIS A 107 3.60 -11.26 19.41
N PHE A 108 3.57 -10.03 18.90
CA PHE A 108 2.61 -8.99 19.32
C PHE A 108 2.75 -8.56 20.78
N LEU A 109 3.94 -8.68 21.37
CA LEU A 109 4.24 -8.13 22.70
C LEU A 109 4.73 -6.70 22.61
N THR A 110 4.36 -5.88 23.59
CA THR A 110 5.11 -4.65 23.88
C THR A 110 6.31 -4.97 24.80
N PRO A 111 7.35 -4.11 24.83
CA PRO A 111 8.45 -4.25 25.78
C PRO A 111 7.97 -4.18 27.24
N SER A 112 6.97 -3.35 27.55
CA SER A 112 6.37 -3.25 28.89
C SER A 112 5.59 -4.50 29.30
N GLU A 113 4.84 -5.12 28.38
CA GLU A 113 4.16 -6.39 28.62
C GLU A 113 5.15 -7.53 28.88
N LEU A 114 6.24 -7.57 28.12
CA LEU A 114 7.32 -8.53 28.34
C LEU A 114 7.96 -8.32 29.74
N GLN A 115 8.29 -7.07 30.09
CA GLN A 115 8.90 -6.74 31.38
C GLN A 115 7.99 -7.09 32.55
N SER A 116 6.72 -6.70 32.51
CA SER A 116 5.75 -7.01 33.57
C SER A 116 5.51 -8.52 33.72
N ALA A 117 5.48 -9.28 32.62
CA ALA A 117 5.39 -10.73 32.67
C ALA A 117 6.63 -11.38 33.28
N ILE A 118 7.83 -10.87 32.96
CA ILE A 118 9.09 -11.30 33.56
C ILE A 118 9.09 -11.01 35.07
N GLU A 119 8.72 -9.80 35.48
CA GLU A 119 8.64 -9.40 36.88
C GLU A 119 7.65 -10.26 37.68
N HIS A 120 6.45 -10.48 37.12
CA HIS A 120 5.44 -11.35 37.74
C HIS A 120 5.92 -12.80 37.86
N SER A 121 6.59 -13.33 36.82
CA SER A 121 7.22 -14.65 36.90
C SER A 121 8.29 -14.68 37.99
N ARG A 122 9.08 -13.61 38.13
CA ARG A 122 10.14 -13.50 39.14
C ARG A 122 9.56 -13.52 40.55
N SER A 123 8.52 -12.73 40.83
CA SER A 123 7.91 -12.69 42.16
C SER A 123 7.30 -14.02 42.58
N LEU A 124 6.77 -14.81 41.63
CA LEU A 124 6.20 -16.13 41.92
C LEU A 124 7.25 -17.22 42.15
N THR A 125 8.46 -17.02 41.65
CA THR A 125 9.53 -18.03 41.68
C THR A 125 10.66 -17.67 42.65
N GLU A 126 10.56 -16.53 43.32
CA GLU A 126 11.54 -16.09 44.32
C GLU A 126 11.65 -17.14 45.44
N PRO A 127 12.88 -17.58 45.79
CA PRO A 127 13.08 -18.56 46.86
C PRO A 127 12.53 -18.05 48.19
N VAL A 128 11.62 -18.81 48.80
CA VAL A 128 11.10 -18.52 50.13
C VAL A 128 12.24 -18.66 51.14
N GLU A 129 12.43 -17.66 51.99
CA GLU A 129 13.45 -17.72 53.05
C GLU A 129 13.10 -18.86 54.02
N SER A 130 13.90 -19.93 54.00
CA SER A 130 13.78 -21.02 54.95
C SER A 130 14.38 -20.56 56.29
N VAL A 131 13.55 -20.61 57.33
CA VAL A 131 13.94 -20.26 58.68
C VAL A 131 14.22 -21.56 59.43
N ASN A 132 15.40 -21.68 60.03
CA ASN A 132 15.74 -22.80 60.91
C ASN A 132 14.92 -22.74 62.22
N GLU A 133 14.88 -23.82 63.01
CA GLU A 133 14.13 -23.89 64.28
C GLU A 133 14.47 -22.73 65.25
N ASP A 134 15.67 -22.16 65.16
CA ASP A 134 16.17 -21.04 65.98
C ASP A 134 15.88 -19.63 65.43
N GLY A 135 15.20 -19.50 64.29
CA GLY A 135 14.93 -18.20 63.67
C GLY A 135 16.08 -17.60 62.85
N ILE A 136 17.23 -18.29 62.76
CA ILE A 136 18.45 -17.79 62.10
C ILE A 136 18.55 -18.35 60.68
N VAL A 137 18.67 -17.46 59.70
CA VAL A 137 18.86 -17.78 58.27
C VAL A 137 20.36 -17.86 57.96
N ASP A 138 20.81 -18.98 57.38
CA ASP A 138 22.21 -19.13 56.98
C ASP A 138 22.54 -18.22 55.77
N PRO A 139 23.45 -17.24 55.92
CA PRO A 139 23.70 -16.23 54.88
C PRO A 139 24.27 -16.85 53.60
N VAL A 140 25.12 -17.88 53.73
CA VAL A 140 25.78 -18.54 52.60
C VAL A 140 24.78 -19.34 51.75
N GLN A 141 23.87 -20.08 52.38
CA GLN A 141 22.84 -20.85 51.66
C GLN A 141 21.87 -19.91 50.94
N LYS A 142 21.44 -18.85 51.62
CA LYS A 142 20.60 -17.79 51.05
C LYS A 142 21.21 -17.16 49.79
N GLU A 143 22.50 -16.83 49.84
CA GLU A 143 23.23 -16.27 48.69
C GLU A 143 23.32 -17.25 47.51
N HIS A 144 23.59 -18.52 47.79
CA HIS A 144 23.66 -19.56 46.75
C HIS A 144 22.33 -19.80 46.04
N GLU A 145 21.22 -19.83 46.78
CA GLU A 145 19.88 -20.00 46.24
C GLU A 145 19.44 -18.80 45.39
N ARG A 146 19.71 -17.58 45.89
CA ARG A 146 19.49 -16.34 45.12
C ARG A 146 20.24 -16.34 43.80
N LYS A 147 21.53 -16.71 43.82
CA LYS A 147 22.35 -16.74 42.60
C LYS A 147 21.84 -17.75 41.58
N ARG A 148 21.48 -18.96 42.02
CA ARG A 148 20.88 -19.99 41.14
C ARG A 148 19.57 -19.50 40.54
N PHE A 149 18.73 -18.87 41.34
CA PHE A 149 17.45 -18.31 40.92
C PHE A 149 17.62 -17.24 39.82
N GLU A 150 18.55 -16.30 40.02
CA GLU A 150 18.89 -15.27 39.04
C GLU A 150 19.34 -15.87 37.69
N ASP A 151 20.23 -16.87 37.73
CA ASP A 151 20.71 -17.57 36.54
C ASP A 151 19.58 -18.27 35.77
N HIS A 152 18.64 -18.89 36.48
CA HIS A 152 17.47 -19.55 35.87
C HIS A 152 16.49 -18.54 35.26
N HIS A 153 16.23 -17.44 35.95
CA HIS A 153 15.34 -16.37 35.49
C HIS A 153 15.90 -15.65 34.25
N ALA A 154 17.21 -15.40 34.21
CA ALA A 154 17.90 -14.82 33.06
C ALA A 154 17.80 -15.70 31.81
N ARG A 155 17.88 -17.03 31.96
CA ARG A 155 17.71 -17.97 30.83
C ARG A 155 16.26 -18.03 30.34
N ALA A 156 15.30 -18.03 31.26
CA ALA A 156 13.87 -18.11 30.94
C ALA A 156 13.37 -16.84 30.21
N SER A 157 13.74 -15.65 30.68
CA SER A 157 13.41 -14.38 30.00
C SER A 157 13.95 -14.31 28.56
N ALA A 158 15.20 -14.75 28.34
CA ALA A 158 15.80 -14.82 27.01
C ALA A 158 15.08 -15.81 26.06
N ALA A 159 14.43 -16.84 26.61
CA ALA A 159 13.65 -17.81 25.84
C ALA A 159 12.22 -17.32 25.57
N LEU A 160 11.56 -16.70 26.55
CA LEU A 160 10.20 -16.17 26.45
C LEU A 160 10.08 -14.98 25.49
N ALA A 161 11.12 -14.17 25.37
CA ALA A 161 11.24 -13.16 24.31
C ALA A 161 11.08 -13.75 22.88
N ARG A 162 11.12 -15.07 22.72
CA ARG A 162 10.96 -15.78 21.44
C ARG A 162 9.59 -16.41 21.22
N ILE A 163 8.70 -16.49 22.21
CA ILE A 163 7.47 -17.30 22.10
C ILE A 163 6.36 -16.71 22.98
N THR A 164 5.40 -15.99 22.38
CA THR A 164 4.15 -15.64 23.09
C THR A 164 2.91 -15.57 22.16
N PRO A 165 1.69 -15.66 22.72
CA PRO A 165 0.42 -15.54 22.00
C PRO A 165 -0.45 -14.32 22.43
N ARG A 166 -1.62 -14.15 21.79
CA ARG A 166 -2.32 -12.86 21.55
C ARG A 166 -3.76 -12.77 22.12
N ALA A 167 -4.23 -11.55 22.43
CA ALA A 167 -5.65 -11.12 22.45
C ALA A 167 -5.76 -9.62 22.04
N GLY A 168 -6.81 -9.19 21.31
CA GLY A 168 -6.64 -8.20 20.23
C GLY A 168 -7.49 -6.91 20.18
N PRO A 169 -7.02 -5.90 19.40
CA PRO A 169 -7.72 -4.64 19.04
C PRO A 169 -8.57 -4.75 17.74
N ASP A 170 -9.18 -3.64 17.27
CA ASP A 170 -10.00 -3.59 16.05
C ASP A 170 -9.24 -4.06 14.80
N THR A 171 -9.71 -5.17 14.22
CA THR A 171 -9.14 -5.80 13.02
C THR A 171 -10.07 -5.72 11.82
N GLY A 172 -11.28 -5.18 12.00
CA GLY A 172 -12.37 -5.26 11.04
C GLY A 172 -12.55 -4.01 10.19
N SER A 173 -12.02 -2.86 10.62
CA SER A 173 -12.18 -1.59 9.91
C SER A 173 -11.62 -1.64 8.48
N SER A 174 -12.25 -0.88 7.58
CA SER A 174 -11.86 -0.87 6.16
C SER A 174 -10.45 -0.31 5.98
N GLU A 175 -10.05 0.64 6.82
CA GLU A 175 -8.74 1.25 6.84
C GLU A 175 -7.63 0.24 7.14
N VAL A 176 -7.81 -0.54 8.21
CA VAL A 176 -6.88 -1.59 8.62
C VAL A 176 -6.78 -2.66 7.54
N GLN A 177 -7.91 -3.08 6.96
CA GLN A 177 -7.89 -4.03 5.85
C GLN A 177 -7.14 -3.50 4.62
N ILE A 178 -7.30 -2.22 4.27
CA ILE A 178 -6.58 -1.57 3.16
C ILE A 178 -5.07 -1.49 3.45
N ALA A 179 -4.68 -1.13 4.67
CA ALA A 179 -3.28 -1.09 5.08
C ALA A 179 -2.63 -2.48 4.98
N ILE A 180 -3.29 -3.53 5.49
CA ILE A 180 -2.82 -4.92 5.41
C ILE A 180 -2.68 -5.36 3.95
N LEU A 181 -3.66 -5.04 3.10
CA LEU A 181 -3.56 -5.35 1.66
C LEU A 181 -2.40 -4.62 1.00
N THR A 182 -2.14 -3.38 1.38
CA THR A 182 -1.02 -2.58 0.84
C THR A 182 0.33 -3.21 1.19
N ALA A 183 0.53 -3.65 2.44
CA ALA A 183 1.73 -4.39 2.83
C ALA A 183 1.88 -5.70 2.03
N LYS A 184 0.80 -6.49 1.89
CA LYS A 184 0.81 -7.75 1.11
C LYS A 184 1.13 -7.52 -0.37
N ILE A 185 0.53 -6.48 -0.97
CA ILE A 185 0.75 -6.09 -2.36
C ILE A 185 2.23 -5.71 -2.56
N ARG A 186 2.81 -4.93 -1.65
CA ARG A 186 4.23 -4.53 -1.71
C ARG A 186 5.15 -5.74 -1.68
N VAL A 187 4.97 -6.65 -0.73
CA VAL A 187 5.79 -7.88 -0.61
C VAL A 187 5.70 -8.73 -1.88
N LEU A 188 4.48 -8.96 -2.40
CA LEU A 188 4.29 -9.76 -3.61
C LEU A 188 4.82 -9.06 -4.87
N ALA A 189 4.66 -7.74 -4.99
CA ALA A 189 5.21 -6.97 -6.10
C ALA A 189 6.74 -7.05 -6.12
N ASN A 190 7.39 -6.85 -4.97
CA ASN A 190 8.84 -6.99 -4.83
C ASN A 190 9.30 -8.41 -5.21
N GLN A 191 8.61 -9.45 -4.75
CA GLN A 191 8.94 -10.84 -5.08
C GLN A 191 8.82 -11.15 -6.58
N LEU A 192 7.82 -10.56 -7.26
CA LEU A 192 7.59 -10.77 -8.70
C LEU A 192 8.59 -10.00 -9.58
N GLU A 193 9.15 -8.90 -9.09
CA GLU A 193 10.20 -8.14 -9.77
C GLU A 193 11.55 -8.86 -9.74
N MET A 194 11.80 -9.68 -8.72
CA MET A 194 13.00 -10.51 -8.65
C MET A 194 13.09 -11.44 -9.86
N LYS A 195 14.32 -11.70 -10.35
CA LYS A 195 14.58 -12.50 -11.56
C LYS A 195 13.88 -13.87 -11.57
N ARG A 196 13.74 -14.52 -10.40
CA ARG A 196 13.05 -15.81 -10.25
C ARG A 196 11.52 -15.69 -10.26
N GLY A 197 10.96 -14.57 -9.80
CA GLY A 197 9.53 -14.33 -9.66
C GLY A 197 8.81 -13.98 -10.97
N GLN A 198 9.53 -13.49 -11.98
CA GLN A 198 8.91 -13.05 -13.24
C GLN A 198 8.13 -14.15 -13.99
N LYS A 199 8.49 -15.43 -13.80
CA LYS A 199 7.81 -16.58 -14.42
C LYS A 199 6.60 -17.08 -13.61
N ASP A 200 6.37 -16.56 -12.40
CA ASP A 200 5.31 -17.01 -11.52
C ASP A 200 3.95 -16.41 -11.92
N LYS A 201 3.20 -17.15 -12.73
CA LYS A 201 1.88 -16.74 -13.24
C LYS A 201 0.81 -16.75 -12.15
N VAL A 202 0.94 -17.64 -11.15
CA VAL A 202 -0.06 -17.78 -10.08
C VAL A 202 0.02 -16.57 -9.17
N ASN A 203 1.22 -16.15 -8.77
CA ASN A 203 1.40 -14.99 -7.93
C ASN A 203 1.06 -13.67 -8.63
N LYS A 204 1.23 -13.57 -9.97
CA LYS A 204 0.68 -12.44 -10.75
C LYS A 204 -0.84 -12.34 -10.66
N ARG A 205 -1.54 -13.48 -10.76
CA ARG A 205 -3.00 -13.53 -10.56
C ARG A 205 -3.36 -13.13 -9.13
N ASN A 206 -2.64 -13.62 -8.12
CA ASN A 206 -2.88 -13.28 -6.72
C ASN A 206 -2.67 -11.79 -6.44
N LEU A 207 -1.60 -11.18 -6.98
CA LEU A 207 -1.36 -9.75 -6.91
C LEU A 207 -2.54 -8.95 -7.47
N ARG A 208 -3.03 -9.33 -8.67
CA ARG A 208 -4.21 -8.72 -9.29
C ARG A 208 -5.45 -8.79 -8.39
N LEU A 209 -5.71 -9.96 -7.80
CA LEU A 209 -6.85 -10.16 -6.89
C LEU A 209 -6.74 -9.28 -5.64
N LEU A 210 -5.54 -9.12 -5.07
CA LEU A 210 -5.31 -8.25 -3.91
C LEU A 210 -5.52 -6.78 -4.25
N VAL A 211 -4.99 -6.32 -5.39
CA VAL A 211 -5.17 -4.95 -5.88
C VAL A 211 -6.65 -4.65 -6.11
N HIS A 212 -7.38 -5.54 -6.79
CA HIS A 212 -8.83 -5.38 -7.01
C HIS A 212 -9.63 -5.43 -5.71
N ARG A 213 -9.24 -6.25 -4.73
CA ARG A 213 -9.86 -6.27 -3.39
C ARG A 213 -9.64 -4.94 -2.67
N ARG A 214 -8.42 -4.39 -2.70
CA ARG A 214 -8.10 -3.07 -2.13
C ARG A 214 -8.91 -1.97 -2.81
N GLN A 215 -9.01 -1.99 -4.14
CA GLN A 215 -9.83 -1.06 -4.92
C GLN A 215 -11.30 -1.08 -4.48
N LYS A 216 -11.90 -2.26 -4.25
CA LYS A 216 -13.29 -2.36 -3.77
C LYS A 216 -13.47 -1.72 -2.39
N LEU A 217 -12.53 -1.96 -1.47
CA LEU A 217 -12.56 -1.36 -0.14
C LEU A 217 -12.38 0.15 -0.18
N LEU A 218 -11.48 0.67 -1.01
CA LEU A 218 -11.28 2.11 -1.20
C LEU A 218 -12.55 2.77 -1.76
N LYS A 219 -13.19 2.16 -2.76
CA LYS A 219 -14.47 2.65 -3.30
C LYS A 219 -15.57 2.67 -2.23
N TYR A 220 -15.65 1.63 -1.40
CA TYR A 220 -16.60 1.56 -0.29
C TYR A 220 -16.34 2.65 0.75
N LEU A 221 -15.10 2.77 1.22
CA LEU A 221 -14.72 3.72 2.25
C LEU A 221 -14.95 5.16 1.79
N ARG A 222 -14.54 5.52 0.56
CA ARG A 222 -14.81 6.84 -0.02
C ARG A 222 -16.30 7.15 -0.08
N LYS A 223 -17.12 6.18 -0.50
CA LYS A 223 -18.58 6.35 -0.56
C LYS A 223 -19.19 6.55 0.83
N LYS A 224 -18.67 5.85 1.84
CA LYS A 224 -19.17 5.89 3.22
C LYS A 224 -18.77 7.19 3.92
N GLU A 225 -17.50 7.58 3.84
CA GLU A 225 -16.93 8.76 4.52
C GLU A 225 -17.06 10.06 3.71
N ARG A 226 -17.46 9.98 2.44
CA ARG A 226 -17.58 11.12 1.50
C ARG A 226 -16.32 11.99 1.39
N GLY A 227 -15.15 11.40 1.65
CA GLY A 227 -13.88 12.12 1.64
C GLY A 227 -13.56 12.88 2.93
N GLY A 228 -14.17 12.49 4.06
CA GLY A 228 -13.84 13.02 5.38
C GLY A 228 -12.40 12.71 5.83
N GLU A 229 -12.08 13.12 7.06
CA GLU A 229 -10.73 13.07 7.62
C GLU A 229 -10.11 11.67 7.65
N ARG A 230 -10.89 10.65 8.05
CA ARG A 230 -10.45 9.24 8.06
C ARG A 230 -9.92 8.77 6.70
N TRP A 231 -10.59 9.17 5.63
CA TRP A 231 -10.20 8.84 4.25
C TRP A 231 -8.95 9.59 3.81
N GLN A 232 -8.86 10.88 4.14
CA GLN A 232 -7.70 11.72 3.79
C GLN A 232 -6.44 11.23 4.50
N ASN A 233 -6.54 10.91 5.80
CA ASN A 233 -5.44 10.39 6.59
C ASN A 233 -4.96 9.03 6.04
N LEU A 234 -5.88 8.13 5.68
CA LEU A 234 -5.52 6.86 5.05
C LEU A 234 -4.78 7.05 3.73
N ILE A 235 -5.26 7.94 2.86
CA ILE A 235 -4.61 8.20 1.57
C ILE A 235 -3.23 8.80 1.75
N ALA A 236 -3.10 9.79 2.63
CA ALA A 236 -1.84 10.49 2.88
C ALA A 236 -0.80 9.55 3.49
N THR A 237 -1.19 8.73 4.48
CA THR A 237 -0.29 7.78 5.13
C THR A 237 0.18 6.66 4.19
N LEU A 238 -0.74 6.05 3.45
CA LEU A 238 -0.42 4.92 2.55
C LEU A 238 0.04 5.35 1.14
N GLY A 239 -0.04 6.64 0.80
CA GLY A 239 0.34 7.17 -0.52
C GLY A 239 -0.53 6.68 -1.68
N LEU A 240 -1.83 6.46 -1.43
CA LEU A 240 -2.74 5.88 -2.43
C LEU A 240 -3.33 6.96 -3.35
N THR A 241 -2.95 6.93 -4.63
CA THR A 241 -3.43 7.88 -5.64
C THR A 241 -4.77 7.48 -6.26
N GLU A 242 -5.37 8.36 -7.05
CA GLU A 242 -6.58 8.05 -7.81
C GLU A 242 -6.41 6.83 -8.72
N GLY A 243 -5.22 6.59 -9.28
CA GLY A 243 -4.94 5.42 -10.13
C GLY A 243 -5.09 4.07 -9.44
N THR A 244 -4.97 4.04 -8.10
CA THR A 244 -5.06 2.80 -7.32
C THR A 244 -6.50 2.31 -7.12
N TRP A 245 -7.51 3.14 -7.36
CA TRP A 245 -8.91 2.76 -7.12
C TRP A 245 -9.91 3.32 -8.15
N GLN A 246 -9.61 4.42 -8.83
CA GLN A 246 -10.46 4.99 -9.87
C GLN A 246 -10.28 4.24 -11.20
N GLY A 247 -11.39 4.00 -11.92
CA GLY A 247 -11.36 3.28 -13.19
C GLY A 247 -11.17 1.77 -13.07
N GLU A 248 -10.60 1.17 -14.11
CA GLU A 248 -10.27 -0.25 -14.23
C GLU A 248 -8.75 -0.44 -14.12
N ILE A 249 -8.32 -1.38 -13.27
CA ILE A 249 -6.90 -1.68 -13.08
C ILE A 249 -6.56 -2.92 -13.91
N SER A 250 -5.80 -2.71 -14.99
CA SER A 250 -5.24 -3.77 -15.83
C SER A 250 -3.76 -4.00 -15.49
N LEU A 251 -3.43 -5.22 -15.06
CA LEU A 251 -2.07 -5.71 -14.81
C LEU A 251 -1.70 -6.84 -15.77
#